data_AF-F5CI67-F1
#
_entry.id   AF-F5CI67-F1
#
_cell.length_a   1.000
_cell.length_b   1.000
_cell.length_c   1.000
_cell.angle_alpha   90.00
_cell.angle_beta   90.00
_cell.angle_gamma   90.00
#
_symmetry.space_group_name_H-M   'P 1'
#
loop_
_entity.id
_entity.type
_entity.pdbx_description
1 polymer ?
#
loop_
_entity_poly.entity_id
_entity_poly.type
_entity_poly.pdbx_seq_one_letter_code
_entity_poly.pdbx_strand_id
1 'polypeptide(L)' 'VSALLTGAILVFWAMHLAGAAGLPRRIPDAPDSLLT' A
#
# COMPACT_ATOMS: atom_id res chain seq x y z
N VAL A 1 12.65 -6.05 18.11
CA VAL A 1 12.09 -5.83 16.76
C VAL A 1 12.16 -4.34 16.50
N SER A 2 12.89 -3.89 15.47
CA SER A 2 13.18 -2.47 15.25
C SER A 2 11.99 -1.74 14.61
N ALA A 3 11.84 -0.44 14.89
CA ALA A 3 10.82 0.40 14.26
C ALA A 3 10.91 0.39 12.72
N LEU A 4 12.13 0.27 12.18
CA LEU A 4 12.40 0.11 10.76
C LEU A 4 11.71 -1.16 10.20
N LEU A 5 11.87 -2.29 10.88
CA LEU A 5 11.29 -3.56 10.44
C LEU A 5 9.76 -3.51 10.49
N THR A 6 9.19 -2.97 11.58
CA THR A 6 7.75 -2.79 11.70
C THR A 6 7.21 -1.86 10.61
N GLY A 7 7.87 -0.72 10.38
CA GLY A 7 7.48 0.23 9.34
C GLY A 7 7.55 -0.36 7.93
N ALA A 8 8.61 -1.10 7.62
CA ALA A 8 8.76 -1.77 6.32
C ALA A 8 7.63 -2.78 6.08
N ILE A 9 7.32 -3.61 7.08
CA ILE A 9 6.23 -4.60 6.97
C ILE A 9 4.90 -3.88 6.70
N LEU A 10 4.56 -2.84 7.47
CA LEU A 10 3.28 -2.14 7.31
C LEU A 10 3.14 -1.48 5.93
N VAL A 11 4.19 -0.79 5.46
CA VAL A 11 4.16 -0.09 4.17
C VAL A 11 4.07 -1.07 3.00
N PHE A 12 4.93 -2.08 2.96
CA PHE A 12 4.98 -3.00 1.83
C PHE A 12 3.82 -4.00 1.83
N TRP A 13 3.27 -4.35 3.00
CA TRP A 13 2.09 -5.23 3.05
C TRP A 13 0.85 -4.54 2.46
N ALA A 14 0.63 -3.26 2.75
CA ALA A 14 -0.47 -2.48 2.18
C ALA A 14 -0.43 -2.44 0.63
N MET A 15 0.76 -2.43 0.02
CA MET A 15 0.91 -2.47 -1.44
C MET A 15 0.34 -3.77 -2.06
N HIS A 16 0.37 -4.90 -1.35
CA HIS A 16 -0.20 -6.15 -1.85
C HIS A 16 -1.72 -6.06 -1.93
N LEU A 17 -2.36 -5.45 -0.92
CA LEU A 17 -3.81 -5.23 -0.91
C LEU A 17 -4.22 -4.27 -2.03
N ALA A 18 -3.49 -3.17 -2.21
CA ALA A 18 -3.73 -2.23 -3.30
C ALA A 18 -3.60 -2.88 -4.68
N GLY A 19 -2.58 -3.74 -4.87
CA GLY A 19 -2.39 -4.51 -6.10
C GLY A 19 -3.53 -5.51 -6.34
N ALA A 20 -3.99 -6.20 -5.29
CA ALA A 20 -5.13 -7.12 -5.38
C ALA A 20 -6.44 -6.40 -5.72
N ALA A 21 -6.61 -5.15 -5.28
CA ALA A 21 -7.74 -4.29 -5.63
C ALA A 21 -7.62 -3.65 -7.03
N GLY A 22 -6.53 -3.91 -7.76
CA GLY A 22 -6.34 -3.43 -9.13
C GLY A 22 -5.74 -2.03 -9.24
N LEU A 23 -5.13 -1.48 -8.19
CA LEU A 23 -4.48 -0.17 -8.26
C LEU A 23 -3.29 -0.22 -9.24
N PRO A 24 -3.28 0.62 -10.29
CA PRO A 24 -2.17 0.63 -11.24
C PRO A 24 -0.95 1.35 -10.67
N ARG A 25 0.24 0.99 -11.15
CA ARG A 25 1.51 1.60 -10.74
C ARG A 25 1.72 2.98 -11.37
N ARG A 26 2.45 3.85 -10.67
CA ARG A 26 2.97 5.15 -11.17
C ARG A 26 1.87 6.15 -11.57
N ILE A 27 0.75 6.14 -10.86
CA ILE A 27 -0.29 7.16 -10.99
C ILE A 27 -0.18 8.09 -9.78
N PRO A 28 -0.15 9.42 -9.97
CA PRO A 28 -0.06 10.38 -8.88
C PRO A 28 -1.32 10.40 -8.00
N ASP A 29 -2.48 10.10 -8.58
CA ASP A 29 -3.78 10.06 -7.91
C ASP A 29 -4.38 8.64 -7.94
N ALA A 30 -4.97 8.23 -6.82
CA ALA A 30 -5.66 6.94 -6.67
C ALA A 30 -7.16 7.18 -6.44
N PRO A 31 -8.03 6.25 -6.86
CA PRO A 31 -9.47 6.36 -6.59
C PRO A 31 -9.77 6.23 -5.09
N ASP A 32 -10.64 7.11 -4.57
CA ASP A 32 -11.01 7.18 -3.15
C ASP A 32 -11.65 5.89 -2.62
N SER A 33 -12.18 5.04 -3.49
CA SER A 33 -12.71 3.71 -3.14
C SER A 33 -11.67 2.76 -2.54
N LEU A 34 -10.38 3.11 -2.61
CA LEU A 34 -9.28 2.35 -2.02
C LEU A 34 -8.82 2.91 -0.65
N LEU A 35 -9.49 3.94 -0.13
CA LEU A 35 -9.18 4.60 1.14
C LEU A 35 -10.06 4.14 2.31
N THR A 36 -11.03 3.25 2.06
CA THR A 36 -11.99 2.70 3.02
C THR A 36 -11.62 1.29 3.46
#